data_AF-A0A3C1VD84-F1
#
_entry.id   AF-A0A3C1VD84-F1
#
_cell.length_a   1.000
_cell.length_b   1.000
_cell.length_c   1.000
_cell.angle_alpha   90.00
_cell.angle_beta   90.00
_cell.angle_gamma   90.00
#
_symmetry.space_group_name_H-M   'P 1'
#
loop_
_entity.id
_entity.type
_entity.pdbx_description
1 polymer ?
#
loop_
_entity_poly.entity_id
_entity_poly.type
_entity_poly.pdbx_seq_one_letter_code
_entity_poly.pdbx_strand_id
1 'polypeptide(L)' 'MEIEIQITVQPLAAGHGLPDKFSGSAGAFAEFSGIVRAEENGQKIAALEYEAYSPMAENEMRRILETLAEKFPCLA' A
#
# COMPACT_ATOMS: atom_id res chain seq x y z
N MET A 1 -11.52 1.56 12.05
CA MET A 1 -10.81 1.60 10.76
C MET A 1 -10.79 0.19 10.22
N GLU A 2 -11.29 -0.03 9.01
CA GLU A 2 -11.23 -1.33 8.36
C GLU A 2 -9.89 -1.42 7.63
N ILE A 3 -9.02 -2.34 8.05
CA ILE A 3 -7.70 -2.56 7.44
C ILE A 3 -7.81 -3.69 6.43
N GLU A 4 -7.59 -3.38 5.17
CA GLU A 4 -7.43 -4.33 4.08
C GLU A 4 -5.95 -4.49 3.72
N ILE A 5 -5.51 -5.74 3.59
CA ILE A 5 -4.13 -6.08 3.24
C ILE A 5 -4.18 -7.17 2.17
N GLN A 6 -3.43 -6.98 1.09
CA GLN A 6 -3.31 -7.94 0.01
C GLN A 6 -1.84 -8.09 -0.41
N ILE A 7 -1.37 -9.32 -0.47
CA ILE A 7 -0.12 -9.69 -1.15
C ILE A 7 -0.53 -10.52 -2.37
N THR A 8 -0.05 -10.14 -3.55
CA THR A 8 -0.47 -10.77 -4.80
C THR A 8 0.68 -10.86 -5.80
N VAL A 9 0.59 -11.87 -6.67
CA VAL A 9 1.44 -12.04 -7.86
C VAL A 9 0.77 -11.52 -9.13
N GLN A 10 -0.50 -11.10 -9.03
CA GLN A 10 -1.22 -10.47 -10.12
C GLN A 10 -0.84 -8.99 -10.22
N PRO A 11 -0.91 -8.37 -11.42
CA PRO A 11 -0.74 -6.93 -11.55
C PRO A 11 -1.68 -6.18 -10.61
N LEU A 12 -1.14 -5.18 -9.91
CA LEU A 12 -1.96 -4.26 -9.12
C LEU A 12 -2.81 -3.41 -10.07
N ALA A 13 -4.07 -3.17 -9.70
CA ALA A 13 -4.94 -2.29 -10.46
C ALA A 13 -4.31 -0.89 -10.53
N ALA A 14 -4.19 -0.34 -11.74
CA ALA A 14 -3.59 0.97 -11.95
C ALA A 14 -4.51 2.07 -11.41
N GLY A 15 -4.03 2.78 -10.37
CA GLY A 15 -4.75 3.87 -9.73
C GLY A 15 -5.98 3.40 -8.99
N HIS A 16 -5.93 3.36 -7.67
CA HIS A 16 -7.17 3.22 -6.90
C HIS A 16 -7.74 4.63 -6.91
N GLY A 17 -8.75 4.87 -7.75
CA GLY A 17 -9.54 6.10 -7.66
C GLY A 17 -10.03 6.30 -6.22
N LEU A 18 -10.68 7.43 -5.93
CA LEU A 18 -11.32 7.62 -4.63
C LEU A 18 -12.08 6.34 -4.24
N PRO A 19 -11.74 5.68 -3.12
CA PRO A 19 -12.31 4.40 -2.78
C PRO A 19 -13.83 4.55 -2.71
N ASP A 20 -14.59 3.50 -3.07
CA ASP A 20 -16.06 3.55 -3.02
C ASP A 20 -16.59 3.93 -1.63
N LYS A 21 -15.79 3.64 -0.59
CA LYS A 21 -16.04 3.98 0.81
C LYS A 21 -15.64 5.41 1.20
N PHE A 22 -15.13 6.23 0.28
CA PHE A 22 -14.79 7.63 0.57
C PHE A 22 -16.04 8.37 1.05
N SER A 23 -16.19 8.41 2.37
CA SER A 23 -17.34 9.01 3.02
C SER A 23 -17.36 10.51 2.73
N GLY A 24 -18.54 11.08 2.50
CA GLY A 24 -18.68 12.52 2.25
C GLY A 24 -18.20 13.42 3.40
N SER A 25 -17.82 12.83 4.55
CA SER A 25 -17.18 13.53 5.67
C SER A 25 -15.65 13.65 5.57
N ALA A 26 -15.00 12.92 4.67
CA ALA A 26 -13.56 13.01 4.47
C ALA A 26 -13.20 14.23 3.59
N GLY A 27 -12.39 15.14 4.14
CA GLY A 27 -11.94 16.34 3.42
C GLY A 27 -10.68 16.13 2.56
N ALA A 28 -10.02 14.99 2.68
CA ALA A 28 -8.81 14.66 1.94
C ALA A 28 -8.63 13.14 1.79
N PHE A 29 -7.97 12.74 0.71
CA PHE A 29 -7.51 11.38 0.43
C PHE A 29 -6.02 11.43 0.08
N ALA A 30 -5.24 10.51 0.63
CA ALA A 30 -3.81 10.40 0.36
C ALA A 30 -3.48 8.96 -0.07
N GLU A 31 -2.89 8.83 -1.25
CA GLU A 31 -2.46 7.55 -1.83
C GLU A 31 -0.95 7.57 -2.05
N PHE A 32 -0.30 6.43 -1.82
CA PHE A 32 1.09 6.18 -2.20
C PHE A 32 1.18 4.95 -3.10
N SER A 33 1.80 5.11 -4.26
CA SER A 33 2.07 4.04 -5.22
C SER A 33 3.57 3.91 -5.49
N GLY A 34 4.14 2.74 -5.19
CA GLY A 34 5.53 2.42 -5.49
C GLY A 34 5.68 1.80 -6.88
N ILE A 35 6.46 2.42 -7.77
CA ILE A 35 6.71 1.95 -9.13
C ILE A 35 8.18 1.53 -9.29
N VAL A 36 8.42 0.40 -9.97
CA VAL A 36 9.78 -0.03 -10.30
C VAL A 36 10.42 0.98 -11.25
N ARG A 37 11.53 1.57 -10.82
CA ARG A 37 12.33 2.52 -11.60
C ARG A 37 13.18 1.81 -12.66
N ALA A 38 13.63 2.55 -13.66
CA ALA A 38 14.43 2.00 -14.75
C ALA A 38 15.93 1.84 -14.43
N GLU A 39 16.43 2.42 -13.33
CA GLU A 39 17.86 2.45 -12.99
C GLU A 39 18.11 2.27 -11.49
N GLU A 40 19.15 1.51 -11.14
CA GLU A 40 19.67 1.37 -9.78
C GLU A 40 21.20 1.50 -9.79
N ASN A 41 21.75 2.34 -8.92
CA ASN A 41 23.20 2.57 -8.79
C ASN A 41 23.92 2.91 -10.11
N GLY A 42 23.32 3.74 -10.97
CA GLY A 42 23.94 4.11 -12.25
C GLY A 42 23.69 3.10 -13.38
N GLN A 43 23.00 1.99 -13.13
CA GLN A 43 22.83 0.87 -14.07
C GLN A 43 21.36 0.62 -14.36
N LYS A 44 21.03 0.34 -15.64
CA LYS A 44 19.66 -0.01 -16.04
C LYS A 44 19.26 -1.35 -15.43
N ILE A 45 18.02 -1.43 -14.94
CA ILE A 45 17.41 -2.67 -14.45
C ILE A 45 16.19 -3.01 -15.29
N ALA A 46 15.95 -4.31 -15.50
CA ALA A 46 14.79 -4.78 -16.22
C ALA A 46 13.55 -4.86 -15.31
N ALA A 47 13.74 -5.26 -14.05
CA ALA A 47 12.70 -5.43 -13.05
C ALA A 47 13.28 -5.49 -11.64
N LEU A 48 12.40 -5.51 -10.64
CA LEU A 48 12.69 -5.98 -9.29
C LEU A 48 11.87 -7.25 -9.04
N GLU A 49 12.51 -8.25 -8.43
CA GLU A 49 11.85 -9.46 -7.96
C GLU A 49 11.43 -9.27 -6.51
N TYR A 50 10.20 -9.67 -6.19
CA TYR A 50 9.61 -9.55 -4.86
C TYR A 50 9.27 -10.94 -4.34
N GLU A 51 9.74 -11.24 -3.13
CA GLU A 51 9.40 -12.45 -2.40
C GLU A 51 8.94 -12.09 -0.99
N ALA A 52 8.01 -12.87 -0.44
CA ALA A 52 7.52 -12.67 0.92
C ALA A 52 7.12 -13.99 1.56
N TYR A 53 7.40 -14.11 2.86
CA TYR A 53 6.69 -15.05 3.72
C TYR A 53 5.37 -14.40 4.18
N SER A 54 4.30 -14.63 3.40
CA SER A 54 3.06 -13.85 3.50
C SER A 54 2.48 -13.74 4.91
N PRO A 55 2.38 -14.81 5.73
CA PRO A 55 1.80 -14.70 7.07
C PRO A 55 2.56 -13.71 7.98
N MET A 56 3.88 -13.68 7.89
CA MET A 56 4.68 -12.73 8.66
C MET A 56 4.54 -11.30 8.12
N ALA A 57 4.60 -11.14 6.80
CA ALA A 57 4.48 -9.84 6.16
C ALA A 57 3.13 -9.17 6.44
N GLU A 58 2.04 -9.93 6.36
CA GLU A 58 0.68 -9.46 6.68
C GLU A 58 0.55 -9.00 8.14
N ASN A 59 1.13 -9.76 9.08
CA ASN A 59 1.12 -9.39 10.49
C ASN A 59 1.89 -8.07 10.75
N GLU A 60 3.05 -7.88 10.12
CA GLU A 60 3.82 -6.64 10.26
C GLU A 60 3.12 -5.45 9.60
N MET A 61 2.54 -5.63 8.40
CA MET A 61 1.75 -4.58 7.75
C MET A 61 0.56 -4.16 8.62
N ARG A 62 -0.15 -5.12 9.22
CA ARG A 62 -1.25 -4.84 10.15
C ARG A 62 -0.80 -4.04 11.35
N ARG A 63 0.30 -4.45 12.01
CA ARG A 63 0.86 -3.74 13.16
C ARG A 63 1.22 -2.29 12.83
N ILE A 64 1.82 -2.06 11.66
CA ILE A 64 2.16 -0.71 11.18
C ILE A 64 0.88 0.12 10.98
N LEU A 65 -0.13 -0.43 10.31
CA LEU A 65 -1.39 0.27 10.03
C LEU A 65 -2.17 0.58 11.32
N GLU A 66 -2.19 -0.33 12.29
CA GLU A 66 -2.80 -0.09 13.62
C GLU A 66 -2.07 1.03 14.37
N THR A 67 -0.73 1.00 14.38
CA THR A 67 0.09 2.05 15.01
C THR A 67 -0.16 3.42 14.36
N LEU A 68 -0.30 3.46 13.02
CA LEU A 68 -0.61 4.68 12.29
C LEU A 68 -2.02 5.17 12.60
N ALA A 69 -3.01 4.27 12.71
CA ALA A 69 -4.38 4.62 13.06
C ALA A 69 -4.48 5.28 14.44
N GLU A 70 -3.74 4.74 15.41
CA GLU A 70 -3.69 5.27 16.77
C GLU A 70 -3.03 6.66 16.80
N LYS A 71 -1.93 6.83 16.07
CA LYS A 71 -1.15 8.07 16.06
C LYS A 71 -1.77 9.17 15.21
N PHE A 72 -2.42 8.80 14.10
CA PHE A 72 -2.99 9.69 13.10
C PHE A 72 -4.39 9.20 12.72
N PRO A 73 -5.43 9.53 13.51
CA PRO A 73 -6.78 9.09 13.21
C PRO A 73 -7.27 9.61 11.86
N CYS A 74 -7.56 8.71 10.93
CA CYS A 74 -8.17 9.00 9.64
C CYS A 74 -9.54 8.29 9.51
N LEU A 75 -10.38 8.81 8.62
CA LEU A 75 -11.63 8.15 8.25
C LEU A 75 -11.31 6.94 7.37
N ALA A 76 -11.99 5.84 7.64
CA ALA A 76 -11.94 4.63 6.81
C ALA A 76 -12.81 4.80 5.57
#